data_AF-A0A0V0G5S8-F1
#
_entry.id   AF-A0A0V0G5S8-F1
#
_cell.length_a   1.000
_cell.length_b   1.000
_cell.length_c   1.000
_cell.angle_alpha   90.00
_cell.angle_beta   90.00
_cell.angle_gamma   90.00
#
_symmetry.space_group_name_H-M   'P 1'
#
loop_
_entity.id
_entity.type
_entity.pdbx_description
1 polymer ?
#
loop_
_entity_poly.entity_id
_entity_poly.type
_entity_poly.pdbx_seq_one_letter_code
_entity_poly.pdbx_strand_id
1 'polypeptide(L)'
;MVLEIQTEDKLEYKFIPNTTQAVKFKVKAANDAHVALTQEPQEGTPMYEIFFGGWGNAKIAIRKNREKPEVLIQDLPSTLSGDMFKDFWITWYDGTIAVGVGENATPLLVWSDPTFRALFVGIRTGWGATGSWIVEDNWPGWRSPQAAFLQSANEPGWNVPSTPGTAPTWVPCSGGTVPPDAVAGGFDQEQLYVGRAHHCGALLPGKVHPSHGVCYVAWGGSEHGIPEYEVLCGCQPSWVPATSDQVPPSALPAGQSEDNEPLYVGRAQHDDKMVIGKVQKSHSVCYISYAGLEIPKEEYEVLVI
;
A
#
# COMPACT_ATOMS: atom_id res chain seq x y z
N MET A 1 1.96 -16.39 -11.38
CA MET A 1 1.88 -17.85 -11.47
C MET A 1 1.97 -18.36 -10.03
N VAL A 2 1.49 -19.57 -9.76
CA VAL A 2 1.73 -20.20 -8.46
C VAL A 2 2.87 -21.18 -8.63
N LEU A 3 3.93 -21.02 -7.84
CA LEU A 3 5.10 -21.88 -7.83
C LEU A 3 5.09 -22.73 -6.55
N GLU A 4 5.21 -24.05 -6.72
CA GLU A 4 5.43 -24.96 -5.60
C GLU A 4 6.92 -25.28 -5.48
N ILE A 5 7.53 -24.94 -4.34
CA ILE A 5 8.97 -25.06 -4.14
C ILE A 5 9.23 -25.77 -2.82
N GLN A 6 10.18 -26.71 -2.84
CA GLN A 6 10.69 -27.36 -1.64
C GLN A 6 12.06 -26.79 -1.27
N THR A 7 12.31 -26.56 0.00
CA THR A 7 13.63 -26.18 0.53
C THR A 7 14.11 -27.24 1.50
N GLU A 8 15.37 -27.63 1.33
CA GLU A 8 16.02 -28.63 2.17
C GLU A 8 16.57 -27.96 3.44
N ASP A 9 17.03 -28.78 4.40
CA ASP A 9 17.81 -28.31 5.55
C ASP A 9 19.23 -27.92 5.07
N LYS A 10 19.28 -26.81 4.34
CA LYS A 10 20.48 -26.27 3.71
C LYS A 10 20.34 -24.77 3.57
N LEU A 11 21.41 -24.05 3.86
CA LEU A 11 21.49 -22.59 3.73
C LEU A 11 21.67 -22.14 2.27
N GLU A 12 20.80 -22.58 1.38
CA GLU A 12 20.86 -22.25 -0.05
C GLU A 12 19.54 -21.63 -0.52
N TYR A 13 19.64 -20.44 -1.13
CA TYR A 13 18.49 -19.74 -1.69
C TYR A 13 18.09 -20.27 -3.05
N LYS A 14 16.78 -20.42 -3.24
CA LYS A 14 16.16 -20.56 -4.56
C LYS A 14 15.59 -19.21 -4.96
N PHE A 15 16.16 -18.60 -6.01
CA PHE A 15 15.77 -17.26 -6.46
C PHE A 15 14.69 -17.31 -7.53
N ILE A 16 13.72 -16.41 -7.39
CA ILE A 16 12.58 -16.23 -8.28
C ILE A 16 12.62 -14.78 -8.76
N PRO A 17 12.59 -14.51 -10.07
CA PRO A 17 12.47 -13.15 -10.57
C PRO A 17 11.13 -12.56 -10.12
N ASN A 18 11.13 -11.29 -9.70
CA ASN A 18 9.94 -10.58 -9.28
C ASN A 18 9.92 -9.17 -9.86
N THR A 19 8.91 -8.90 -10.66
CA THR A 19 8.70 -7.58 -11.30
C THR A 19 7.59 -6.77 -10.63
N THR A 20 6.81 -7.38 -9.72
CA THR A 20 5.67 -6.73 -9.07
C THR A 20 6.05 -5.96 -7.81
N GLN A 21 7.29 -6.09 -7.34
CA GLN A 21 7.77 -5.59 -6.05
C GLN A 21 6.96 -6.09 -4.84
N ALA A 22 6.29 -7.24 -5.03
CA ALA A 22 5.45 -7.86 -4.04
C ALA A 22 5.45 -9.37 -4.22
N VAL A 23 5.42 -10.09 -3.11
CA VAL A 23 5.30 -11.54 -3.11
C VAL A 23 4.35 -11.95 -2.01
N LYS A 24 3.41 -12.82 -2.36
CA LYS A 24 2.58 -13.54 -1.39
C LYS A 24 3.01 -14.99 -1.43
N PHE A 25 3.12 -15.60 -0.27
CA PHE A 25 3.51 -16.99 -0.19
C PHE A 25 2.91 -17.68 1.02
N LYS A 26 2.81 -18.99 0.91
CA LYS A 26 2.50 -19.89 2.01
C LYS A 26 3.70 -20.75 2.28
N VAL A 27 4.02 -20.97 3.53
CA VAL A 27 5.12 -21.85 3.94
C VAL A 27 4.67 -22.80 5.04
N LYS A 28 4.99 -24.07 4.88
CA LYS A 28 4.88 -25.11 5.91
C LYS A 28 6.30 -25.53 6.28
N ALA A 29 6.74 -25.15 7.48
CA ALA A 29 8.06 -25.40 8.05
C ALA A 29 7.97 -25.32 9.58
N ALA A 30 8.80 -26.08 10.31
CA ALA A 30 8.75 -26.05 11.77
C ALA A 30 9.28 -24.74 12.38
N ASN A 31 10.23 -24.09 11.71
CA ASN A 31 10.90 -22.85 12.09
C ASN A 31 11.72 -22.29 10.91
N ASP A 32 12.33 -21.12 11.11
CA ASP A 32 13.41 -20.57 10.30
C ASP A 32 13.15 -20.57 8.78
N ALA A 33 12.01 -20.03 8.34
CA ALA A 33 11.76 -19.73 6.94
C ALA A 33 12.34 -18.34 6.60
N HIS A 34 13.14 -18.26 5.53
CA HIS A 34 13.86 -17.03 5.18
C HIS A 34 13.49 -16.59 3.77
N VAL A 35 13.25 -15.28 3.62
CA VAL A 35 13.05 -14.64 2.33
C VAL A 35 14.10 -13.56 2.13
N ALA A 36 14.85 -13.61 1.03
CA ALA A 36 15.83 -12.61 0.64
C ALA A 36 15.28 -11.74 -0.49
N LEU A 37 15.53 -10.43 -0.41
CA LEU A 37 15.32 -9.48 -1.50
C LEU A 37 16.68 -9.09 -2.06
N THR A 38 16.91 -9.35 -3.34
CA THR A 38 18.21 -9.14 -4.00
C THR A 38 18.05 -8.49 -5.39
N GLN A 39 19.13 -7.89 -5.90
CA GLN A 39 19.16 -7.30 -7.25
C GLN A 39 19.44 -8.33 -8.34
N GLU A 40 20.18 -9.39 -8.00
CA GLU A 40 20.58 -10.47 -8.88
C GLU A 40 20.03 -11.80 -8.35
N PRO A 41 19.96 -12.89 -9.16
CA PRO A 41 19.51 -14.22 -8.73
C PRO A 41 20.56 -14.95 -7.89
N GLN A 42 21.23 -14.21 -7.01
CA GLN A 42 22.27 -14.68 -6.11
C GLN A 42 22.33 -13.75 -4.89
N GLU A 43 22.97 -14.24 -3.83
CA GLU A 43 23.27 -13.41 -2.67
C GLU A 43 24.28 -12.32 -3.05
N GLY A 44 24.08 -11.11 -2.52
CA GLY A 44 24.93 -9.95 -2.83
C GLY A 44 24.53 -8.71 -2.03
N THR A 45 25.36 -7.69 -2.03
CA THR A 45 25.06 -6.41 -1.36
C THR A 45 24.66 -5.33 -2.38
N PRO A 46 23.62 -4.52 -2.11
CA PRO A 46 22.74 -4.56 -0.95
C PRO A 46 21.72 -5.72 -1.02
N MET A 47 21.41 -6.34 0.13
CA MET A 47 20.30 -7.29 0.28
C MET A 47 19.58 -7.11 1.61
N TYR A 48 18.30 -7.52 1.63
CA TYR A 48 17.53 -7.67 2.84
C TYR A 48 17.07 -9.11 3.02
N GLU A 49 17.15 -9.61 4.25
CA GLU A 49 16.77 -10.97 4.63
C GLU A 49 15.66 -10.85 5.69
N ILE A 50 14.51 -11.47 5.42
CA ILE A 50 13.36 -11.50 6.31
C ILE A 50 13.27 -12.90 6.91
N PHE A 51 13.18 -12.98 8.23
CA PHE A 51 13.12 -14.22 9.00
C PHE A 51 11.71 -14.41 9.50
N PHE A 52 11.11 -15.55 9.20
CA PHE A 52 9.82 -15.98 9.75
C PHE A 52 10.09 -17.16 10.68
N GLY A 53 9.64 -17.06 11.93
CA GLY A 53 9.87 -18.11 12.92
C GLY A 53 11.35 -18.33 13.27
N GLY A 54 12.14 -17.25 13.31
CA GLY A 54 13.51 -17.30 13.80
C GLY A 54 13.57 -17.54 15.32
N TRP A 55 14.77 -17.82 15.84
CA TRP A 55 15.02 -18.11 17.26
C TRP A 55 14.14 -19.24 17.80
N GLY A 56 14.03 -20.35 17.06
CA GLY A 56 13.20 -21.48 17.45
C GLY A 56 11.71 -21.19 17.33
N ASN A 57 11.29 -20.56 16.22
CA ASN A 57 9.89 -20.20 15.94
C ASN A 57 9.31 -19.11 16.87
N ALA A 58 10.15 -18.24 17.43
CA ALA A 58 9.76 -17.25 18.42
C ALA A 58 9.67 -15.81 17.89
N LYS A 59 10.34 -15.51 16.78
CA LYS A 59 10.51 -14.12 16.31
C LYS A 59 10.40 -13.99 14.79
N ILE A 60 10.10 -12.78 14.38
CA ILE A 60 10.20 -12.31 12.99
C ILE A 60 11.24 -11.16 12.94
N ALA A 61 12.02 -11.07 11.87
CA ALA A 61 13.08 -10.06 11.78
C ALA A 61 13.38 -9.64 10.33
N ILE A 62 14.01 -8.49 10.17
CA ILE A 62 14.59 -7.99 8.93
C ILE A 62 16.08 -7.72 9.18
N ARG A 63 16.96 -8.27 8.34
CA ARG A 63 18.40 -8.09 8.40
C ARG A 63 18.93 -7.51 7.11
N LYS A 64 19.84 -6.53 7.20
CA LYS A 64 20.53 -5.98 6.04
C LYS A 64 21.86 -6.71 5.84
N ASN A 65 22.20 -7.05 4.60
CA ASN A 65 23.53 -7.53 4.17
C ASN A 65 24.09 -8.73 4.97
N ARG A 66 23.22 -9.55 5.57
CA ARG A 66 23.60 -10.65 6.48
C ARG A 66 24.44 -10.20 7.70
N GLU A 67 24.37 -8.91 8.05
CA GLU A 67 25.13 -8.31 9.16
C GLU A 67 24.27 -8.23 10.43
N LYS A 68 24.93 -8.28 11.59
CA LYS A 68 24.30 -8.01 12.89
C LYS A 68 24.65 -6.59 13.35
N PRO A 69 23.75 -5.92 14.10
CA PRO A 69 22.41 -6.38 14.49
C PRO A 69 21.43 -6.38 13.32
N GLU A 70 20.37 -7.17 13.43
CA GLU A 70 19.21 -7.08 12.53
C GLU A 70 18.62 -5.65 12.59
N VAL A 71 18.16 -5.13 11.45
CA VAL A 71 17.61 -3.76 11.39
C VAL A 71 16.25 -3.66 12.08
N LEU A 72 15.53 -4.77 12.18
CA LEU A 72 14.28 -4.88 12.89
C LEU A 72 14.11 -6.31 13.41
N ILE A 73 13.66 -6.46 14.67
CA ILE A 73 13.31 -7.75 15.28
C ILE A 73 12.04 -7.54 16.11
N GLN A 74 11.10 -8.48 16.01
CA GLN A 74 9.88 -8.48 16.82
C GLN A 74 9.55 -9.90 17.33
N ASP A 75 9.01 -9.96 18.54
CA ASP A 75 8.48 -11.20 19.11
C ASP A 75 7.18 -11.60 18.42
N LEU A 76 7.17 -12.83 17.89
CA LEU A 76 6.01 -13.44 17.25
C LEU A 76 6.08 -14.96 17.45
N PRO A 77 5.76 -15.46 18.65
CA PRO A 77 5.84 -16.88 18.94
C PRO A 77 4.87 -17.70 18.09
N SER A 78 5.28 -18.91 17.72
CA SER A 78 4.49 -19.82 16.87
C SER A 78 4.19 -19.24 15.48
N THR A 79 5.15 -18.52 14.90
CA THR A 79 5.03 -17.91 13.56
C THR A 79 4.73 -18.98 12.49
N LEU A 80 5.43 -20.11 12.55
CA LEU A 80 5.40 -21.20 11.58
C LEU A 80 4.82 -22.49 12.16
N SER A 81 4.47 -23.44 11.29
CA SER A 81 4.00 -24.79 11.65
C SER A 81 4.56 -25.83 10.68
N GLY A 82 5.05 -26.96 11.21
CA GLY A 82 5.47 -28.10 10.41
C GLY A 82 4.31 -28.87 9.78
N ASP A 83 3.10 -28.70 10.31
CA ASP A 83 1.92 -29.46 9.90
C ASP A 83 1.01 -28.67 8.96
N MET A 84 1.00 -27.34 9.08
CA MET A 84 0.09 -26.46 8.36
C MET A 84 0.83 -25.33 7.65
N PHE A 85 0.32 -24.97 6.48
CA PHE A 85 0.77 -23.76 5.79
C PHE A 85 0.42 -22.50 6.59
N LYS A 86 1.37 -21.57 6.63
CA LYS A 86 1.21 -20.22 7.16
C LYS A 86 1.41 -19.22 6.03
N ASP A 87 0.54 -18.23 5.99
CA ASP A 87 0.38 -17.32 4.86
C ASP A 87 1.02 -15.98 5.21
N PHE A 88 1.85 -15.46 4.31
CA PHE A 88 2.56 -14.21 4.48
C PHE A 88 2.62 -13.44 3.18
N TRP A 89 2.87 -12.14 3.31
CA TRP A 89 3.16 -11.29 2.18
C TRP A 89 4.28 -10.31 2.49
N ILE A 90 5.02 -9.94 1.46
CA ILE A 90 6.08 -8.93 1.51
C ILE A 90 5.91 -7.99 0.33
N THR A 91 6.01 -6.69 0.57
CA THR A 91 6.11 -5.65 -0.46
C THR A 91 7.36 -4.82 -0.24
N TRP A 92 7.97 -4.29 -1.30
CA TRP A 92 9.15 -3.41 -1.20
C TRP A 92 9.03 -2.15 -2.06
N TYR A 93 7.84 -1.54 -2.06
CA TYR A 93 7.53 -0.35 -2.83
C TYR A 93 8.32 0.86 -2.34
N ASP A 94 8.89 1.62 -3.27
CA ASP A 94 9.59 2.88 -3.01
C ASP A 94 10.65 2.82 -1.89
N GLY A 95 11.30 1.66 -1.74
CA GLY A 95 12.30 1.43 -0.70
C GLY A 95 11.73 1.07 0.67
N THR A 96 10.42 0.88 0.80
CA THR A 96 9.76 0.43 2.03
C THR A 96 9.44 -1.05 1.96
N ILE A 97 10.17 -1.86 2.74
CA ILE A 97 9.90 -3.27 2.97
C ILE A 97 8.79 -3.38 4.03
N ALA A 98 7.63 -3.87 3.62
CA ALA A 98 6.52 -4.17 4.51
C ALA A 98 6.23 -5.67 4.49
N VAL A 99 5.95 -6.25 5.65
CA VAL A 99 5.70 -7.68 5.83
C VAL A 99 4.39 -7.85 6.58
N GLY A 100 3.50 -8.70 6.12
CA GLY A 100 2.25 -9.02 6.83
C GLY A 100 1.89 -10.50 6.81
N VAL A 101 0.79 -10.82 7.48
CA VAL A 101 0.33 -12.18 7.75
C VAL A 101 -1.08 -12.37 7.20
N GLY A 102 -1.31 -13.49 6.51
CA GLY A 102 -2.60 -13.85 5.94
C GLY A 102 -3.10 -12.85 4.90
N GLU A 103 -4.41 -12.58 4.94
CA GLU A 103 -5.07 -11.62 4.05
C GLU A 103 -5.15 -10.20 4.65
N ASN A 104 -4.48 -9.94 5.78
CA ASN A 104 -4.52 -8.62 6.40
C ASN A 104 -3.64 -7.65 5.61
N ALA A 105 -4.21 -6.57 5.10
CA ALA A 105 -3.48 -5.54 4.37
C ALA A 105 -2.58 -4.69 5.29
N THR A 106 -2.83 -4.67 6.61
CA THR A 106 -1.99 -3.98 7.59
C THR A 106 -0.68 -4.74 7.79
N PRO A 107 0.49 -4.11 7.54
CA PRO A 107 1.77 -4.77 7.75
C PRO A 107 2.03 -5.00 9.23
N LEU A 108 2.62 -6.15 9.53
CA LEU A 108 3.17 -6.47 10.84
C LEU A 108 4.53 -5.80 11.06
N LEU A 109 5.39 -5.78 10.03
CA LEU A 109 6.70 -5.12 10.05
C LEU A 109 6.81 -4.11 8.92
N VAL A 110 7.47 -2.98 9.19
CA VAL A 110 7.80 -1.97 8.18
C VAL A 110 9.23 -1.50 8.39
N TRP A 111 10.02 -1.49 7.33
CA TRP A 111 11.39 -0.99 7.30
C TRP A 111 11.65 -0.18 6.03
N SER A 112 12.31 0.97 6.14
CA SER A 112 12.55 1.86 5.01
C SER A 112 14.05 2.02 4.70
N ASP A 113 14.41 1.80 3.44
CA ASP A 113 15.67 2.15 2.81
C ASP A 113 15.38 2.69 1.41
N PRO A 114 15.27 4.02 1.24
CA PRO A 114 14.90 4.64 -0.04
C PRO A 114 15.84 4.31 -1.20
N THR A 115 17.06 3.85 -0.91
CA THR A 115 18.07 3.50 -1.92
C THR A 115 17.97 2.05 -2.38
N PHE A 116 17.27 1.21 -1.62
CA PHE A 116 17.21 -0.22 -1.89
C PHE A 116 16.24 -0.54 -3.04
N ARG A 117 16.66 -1.45 -3.92
CA ARG A 117 15.86 -2.01 -5.00
C ARG A 117 16.15 -3.51 -5.06
N ALA A 118 15.11 -4.30 -5.30
CA ALA A 118 15.22 -5.74 -5.50
C ALA A 118 14.41 -6.16 -6.73
N LEU A 119 14.96 -7.12 -7.47
CA LEU A 119 14.38 -7.74 -8.67
C LEU A 119 14.16 -9.25 -8.48
N PHE A 120 14.67 -9.81 -7.39
CA PHE A 120 14.57 -11.23 -7.10
C PHE A 120 14.14 -11.45 -5.65
N VAL A 121 13.35 -12.50 -5.47
CA VAL A 121 12.96 -13.07 -4.19
C VAL A 121 13.69 -14.40 -4.04
N GLY A 122 14.58 -14.51 -3.06
CA GLY A 122 15.20 -15.77 -2.66
C GLY A 122 14.40 -16.41 -1.54
N ILE A 123 14.05 -17.68 -1.65
CA ILE A 123 13.46 -18.44 -0.53
C ILE A 123 14.37 -19.57 -0.08
N ARG A 124 14.43 -19.80 1.23
CA ARG A 124 15.10 -20.96 1.84
C ARG A 124 14.55 -21.25 3.23
N THR A 125 14.92 -22.39 3.77
CA THR A 125 14.83 -22.68 5.21
C THR A 125 16.21 -22.57 5.88
N GLY A 126 16.22 -22.40 7.20
CA GLY A 126 17.40 -22.39 8.05
C GLY A 126 17.77 -23.78 8.56
N TRP A 127 18.72 -23.81 9.49
CA TRP A 127 19.23 -25.05 10.10
C TRP A 127 18.14 -25.81 10.85
N GLY A 128 18.02 -27.11 10.58
CA GLY A 128 17.04 -27.99 11.21
C GLY A 128 15.63 -27.84 10.65
N ALA A 129 15.45 -27.13 9.52
CA ALA A 129 14.16 -26.92 8.88
C ALA A 129 14.18 -27.33 7.41
N THR A 130 13.13 -28.04 7.01
CA THR A 130 12.71 -28.17 5.61
C THR A 130 11.44 -27.36 5.40
N GLY A 131 11.20 -26.91 4.18
CA GLY A 131 10.06 -26.06 3.87
C GLY A 131 9.35 -26.51 2.61
N SER A 132 8.02 -26.59 2.68
CA SER A 132 7.15 -26.62 1.50
C SER A 132 6.57 -25.22 1.30
N TRP A 133 6.72 -24.67 0.10
CA TRP A 133 6.35 -23.30 -0.24
C TRP A 133 5.37 -23.27 -1.39
N ILE A 134 4.39 -22.38 -1.31
CA ILE A 134 3.50 -21.99 -2.40
C ILE A 134 3.72 -20.49 -2.59
N VAL A 135 4.30 -20.08 -3.71
CA VAL A 135 4.66 -18.68 -3.97
C VAL A 135 3.82 -18.14 -5.12
N GLU A 136 3.14 -17.02 -4.88
CA GLU A 136 2.45 -16.22 -5.89
C GLU A 136 3.42 -15.13 -6.39
N ASP A 137 4.19 -15.46 -7.42
CA ASP A 137 5.30 -14.63 -7.93
C ASP A 137 4.85 -13.38 -8.71
N ASN A 138 3.57 -13.34 -9.11
CA ASN A 138 2.95 -12.24 -9.83
C ASN A 138 1.83 -11.58 -9.02
N TRP A 139 1.77 -11.85 -7.71
CA TRP A 139 0.81 -11.18 -6.84
C TRP A 139 1.07 -9.67 -6.93
N PRO A 140 0.05 -8.85 -7.26
CA PRO A 140 0.23 -7.41 -7.43
C PRO A 140 0.50 -6.69 -6.11
N GLY A 141 0.50 -7.40 -4.98
CA GLY A 141 0.49 -6.81 -3.65
C GLY A 141 -0.90 -6.37 -3.21
N TRP A 142 -0.97 -5.82 -2.00
CA TRP A 142 -2.05 -4.93 -1.60
C TRP A 142 -1.90 -3.58 -2.32
N ARG A 143 -1.88 -3.62 -3.65
CA ARG A 143 -2.14 -2.44 -4.48
C ARG A 143 -3.65 -2.29 -4.55
N SER A 144 -4.15 -1.06 -4.65
CA SER A 144 -5.55 -0.82 -5.01
C SER A 144 -5.91 -1.61 -6.30
N PRO A 145 -7.19 -1.92 -6.57
CA PRO A 145 -7.63 -2.75 -7.70
C PRO A 145 -7.16 -2.32 -9.11
N GLN A 146 -6.41 -1.22 -9.24
CA GLN A 146 -5.83 -0.75 -10.50
C GLN A 146 -4.67 -1.61 -11.03
N ALA A 147 -4.08 -2.52 -10.23
CA ALA A 147 -2.99 -3.41 -10.69
C ALA A 147 -3.47 -4.76 -11.28
N ALA A 148 -4.75 -5.12 -11.15
CA ALA A 148 -5.29 -6.39 -11.66
C ALA A 148 -5.72 -6.34 -13.15
N PHE A 149 -5.63 -5.18 -13.80
CA PHE A 149 -6.03 -5.01 -15.21
C PHE A 149 -4.98 -5.43 -16.26
N LEU A 150 -3.83 -5.98 -15.85
CA LEU A 150 -2.77 -6.37 -16.78
C LEU A 150 -2.79 -7.85 -17.21
N GLN A 151 -3.80 -8.65 -16.81
CA GLN A 151 -3.83 -10.09 -17.15
C GLN A 151 -5.05 -10.58 -17.97
N SER A 152 -5.91 -9.69 -18.46
CA SER A 152 -7.03 -10.08 -19.34
C SER A 152 -7.21 -9.21 -20.59
N ALA A 153 -6.15 -8.58 -21.09
CA ALA A 153 -6.19 -7.83 -22.36
C ALA A 153 -5.82 -8.73 -23.56
N ASN A 154 -6.62 -9.76 -23.82
CA ASN A 154 -6.77 -10.33 -25.17
C ASN A 154 -8.25 -10.21 -25.52
N GLU A 155 -8.63 -9.11 -26.16
CA GLU A 155 -9.74 -8.85 -27.11
C GLU A 155 -9.93 -7.31 -27.21
N PRO A 156 -10.45 -6.76 -28.34
CA PRO A 156 -9.83 -5.61 -28.99
C PRO A 156 -10.57 -4.29 -28.77
N GLY A 157 -9.79 -3.20 -28.67
CA GLY A 157 -10.27 -1.85 -29.00
C GLY A 157 -10.32 -0.87 -27.83
N TRP A 158 -9.18 -0.33 -27.41
CA TRP A 158 -8.77 1.07 -27.63
C TRP A 158 -7.41 1.25 -26.94
N ASN A 159 -6.32 1.27 -27.73
CA ASN A 159 -5.00 1.60 -27.19
C ASN A 159 -4.98 3.09 -26.83
N VAL A 160 -4.81 3.41 -25.56
CA VAL A 160 -4.28 4.72 -25.15
C VAL A 160 -3.09 4.46 -24.25
N PRO A 161 -1.89 4.98 -24.55
CA PRO A 161 -0.71 4.77 -23.72
C PRO A 161 -0.87 5.54 -22.41
N SER A 162 -0.87 4.84 -21.28
CA SER A 162 -0.47 5.47 -20.01
C SER A 162 1.00 5.83 -20.16
N THR A 163 1.34 7.10 -19.95
CA THR A 163 2.72 7.57 -20.03
C THR A 163 3.25 7.63 -18.60
N PRO A 164 4.15 6.73 -18.16
CA PRO A 164 4.78 6.85 -16.86
C PRO A 164 5.61 8.14 -16.84
N GLY A 165 5.25 9.11 -15.99
CA GLY A 165 6.04 10.33 -15.77
C GLY A 165 5.32 11.67 -15.93
N THR A 166 4.00 11.72 -16.04
CA THR A 166 3.27 13.01 -16.01
C THR A 166 3.12 13.55 -14.58
N ALA A 167 3.15 14.87 -14.42
CA ALA A 167 2.91 15.52 -13.14
C ALA A 167 1.44 15.34 -12.69
N PRO A 168 1.16 15.28 -11.38
CA PRO A 168 -0.22 15.24 -10.87
C PRO A 168 -1.05 16.38 -11.43
N THR A 169 -2.20 16.07 -11.99
CA THR A 169 -3.09 17.04 -12.63
C THR A 169 -4.50 16.92 -12.08
N TRP A 170 -5.14 18.05 -11.81
CA TRP A 170 -6.54 18.12 -11.44
C TRP A 170 -7.38 18.33 -12.70
N VAL A 171 -8.28 17.39 -12.98
CA VAL A 171 -9.08 17.37 -14.21
C VAL A 171 -10.54 17.71 -13.86
N PRO A 172 -11.10 18.81 -14.40
CA PRO A 172 -12.50 19.16 -14.18
C PRO A 172 -13.45 18.07 -14.67
N CYS A 173 -14.43 17.72 -13.85
CA CYS A 173 -15.41 16.65 -14.06
C CYS A 173 -16.76 17.02 -13.46
N SER A 174 -17.80 16.27 -13.84
CA SER A 174 -19.11 16.40 -13.23
C SER A 174 -19.94 15.13 -13.40
N GLY A 175 -21.02 15.01 -12.63
CA GLY A 175 -22.06 14.01 -12.84
C GLY A 175 -21.57 12.55 -12.78
N GLY A 176 -20.54 12.28 -11.98
CA GLY A 176 -19.99 10.93 -11.80
C GLY A 176 -18.91 10.55 -12.82
N THR A 177 -18.58 11.46 -13.74
CA THR A 177 -17.48 11.25 -14.68
C THR A 177 -16.16 11.10 -13.93
N VAL A 178 -15.41 10.06 -14.28
CA VAL A 178 -14.05 9.80 -13.77
C VAL A 178 -13.12 9.67 -14.98
N PRO A 179 -12.08 10.52 -15.11
CA PRO A 179 -11.13 10.45 -16.22
C PRO A 179 -10.24 9.20 -16.15
N PRO A 180 -9.59 8.82 -17.27
CA PRO A 180 -8.47 7.88 -17.23
C PRO A 180 -7.38 8.35 -16.26
N ASP A 181 -6.65 7.39 -15.70
CA ASP A 181 -5.56 7.61 -14.74
C ASP A 181 -5.96 8.35 -13.46
N ALA A 182 -7.26 8.31 -13.10
CA ALA A 182 -7.75 8.86 -11.84
C ALA A 182 -7.20 8.09 -10.63
N VAL A 183 -6.80 8.85 -9.61
CA VAL A 183 -6.27 8.31 -8.37
C VAL A 183 -7.40 7.69 -7.55
N ALA A 184 -7.33 6.37 -7.36
CA ALA A 184 -8.14 5.66 -6.39
C ALA A 184 -7.68 5.98 -4.96
N GLY A 185 -8.61 6.28 -4.06
CA GLY A 185 -8.27 6.65 -2.68
C GLY A 185 -9.12 5.99 -1.59
N GLY A 186 -10.22 5.35 -1.95
CA GLY A 186 -11.13 4.73 -0.98
C GLY A 186 -12.07 3.71 -1.61
N PHE A 187 -12.85 3.03 -0.80
CA PHE A 187 -13.82 2.03 -1.26
C PHE A 187 -15.04 2.00 -0.34
N ASP A 188 -16.23 2.14 -0.93
CA ASP A 188 -17.51 1.96 -0.25
C ASP A 188 -18.52 1.38 -1.23
N GLN A 189 -18.65 0.06 -1.27
CA GLN A 189 -19.44 -0.71 -2.25
C GLN A 189 -18.99 -0.54 -3.72
N GLU A 190 -18.32 0.56 -4.06
CA GLU A 190 -17.64 0.86 -5.30
C GLU A 190 -16.30 1.58 -5.05
N GLN A 191 -15.50 1.69 -6.11
CA GLN A 191 -14.24 2.42 -6.09
C GLN A 191 -14.50 3.94 -5.97
N LEU A 192 -13.88 4.56 -4.97
CA LEU A 192 -13.91 6.01 -4.78
C LEU A 192 -12.60 6.64 -5.25
N TYR A 193 -12.69 7.84 -5.80
CA TYR A 193 -11.54 8.55 -6.37
C TYR A 193 -11.25 9.84 -5.60
N VAL A 194 -9.98 10.24 -5.62
CA VAL A 194 -9.55 11.50 -5.01
C VAL A 194 -10.07 12.64 -5.86
N GLY A 195 -10.93 13.46 -5.26
CA GLY A 195 -11.42 14.69 -5.88
C GLY A 195 -11.25 15.89 -4.97
N ARG A 196 -11.54 17.05 -5.53
CA ARG A 196 -11.72 18.29 -4.79
C ARG A 196 -12.87 19.10 -5.39
N ALA A 197 -13.53 19.89 -4.56
CA ALA A 197 -14.63 20.74 -5.00
C ALA A 197 -14.67 22.05 -4.23
N HIS A 198 -15.23 23.09 -4.88
CA HIS A 198 -15.48 24.36 -4.22
C HIS A 198 -16.73 24.29 -3.35
N HIS A 199 -16.62 24.73 -2.10
CA HIS A 199 -17.75 24.84 -1.18
C HIS A 199 -17.48 25.93 -0.14
N CYS A 200 -18.45 26.82 0.08
CA CYS A 200 -18.39 27.88 1.10
C CYS A 200 -17.10 28.74 1.09
N GLY A 201 -16.57 29.04 -0.11
CA GLY A 201 -15.36 29.85 -0.27
C GLY A 201 -14.04 29.08 -0.12
N ALA A 202 -14.10 27.80 0.22
CA ALA A 202 -12.95 26.89 0.27
C ALA A 202 -12.86 26.00 -0.97
N LEU A 203 -11.66 25.47 -1.24
CA LEU A 203 -11.43 24.37 -2.17
C LEU A 203 -11.08 23.14 -1.33
N LEU A 204 -11.97 22.16 -1.28
CA LEU A 204 -11.91 21.07 -0.32
C LEU A 204 -11.61 19.74 -1.00
N PRO A 205 -10.57 18.99 -0.58
CA PRO A 205 -10.40 17.62 -1.02
C PRO A 205 -11.45 16.70 -0.41
N GLY A 206 -11.81 15.64 -1.12
CA GLY A 206 -12.86 14.70 -0.73
C GLY A 206 -12.92 13.46 -1.63
N LYS A 207 -14.05 12.75 -1.56
CA LYS A 207 -14.27 11.49 -2.28
C LYS A 207 -15.23 11.68 -3.45
N VAL A 208 -14.81 11.32 -4.66
CA VAL A 208 -15.70 11.20 -5.81
C VAL A 208 -16.40 9.85 -5.75
N HIS A 209 -17.72 9.88 -5.83
CA HIS A 209 -18.58 8.70 -5.81
C HIS A 209 -19.29 8.59 -7.17
N PRO A 210 -18.75 7.80 -8.11
CA PRO A 210 -19.22 7.77 -9.49
C PRO A 210 -20.73 7.52 -9.63
N SER A 211 -21.27 6.50 -8.95
CA SER A 211 -22.70 6.20 -9.05
C SER A 211 -23.63 7.26 -8.44
N HIS A 212 -23.14 8.06 -7.48
CA HIS A 212 -23.91 9.16 -6.87
C HIS A 212 -23.80 10.46 -7.69
N GLY A 213 -22.85 10.52 -8.62
CA GLY A 213 -22.68 11.67 -9.50
C GLY A 213 -21.99 12.88 -8.87
N VAL A 214 -21.39 12.74 -7.68
CA VAL A 214 -20.87 13.87 -6.88
C VAL A 214 -19.48 13.60 -6.28
N CYS A 215 -18.78 14.69 -5.94
CA CYS A 215 -17.67 14.69 -4.99
C CYS A 215 -18.18 15.10 -3.62
N TYR A 216 -18.06 14.24 -2.62
CA TYR A 216 -18.40 14.55 -1.24
C TYR A 216 -17.23 15.19 -0.51
N VAL A 217 -17.45 16.40 0.00
CA VAL A 217 -16.47 17.15 0.80
C VAL A 217 -16.99 17.34 2.22
N ALA A 218 -16.08 17.34 3.20
CA ALA A 218 -16.40 17.59 4.60
C ALA A 218 -16.29 19.09 4.91
N TRP A 219 -17.35 19.71 5.44
CA TRP A 219 -17.33 21.11 5.86
C TRP A 219 -18.43 21.44 6.88
N GLY A 220 -18.08 22.21 7.92
CA GLY A 220 -19.03 22.77 8.87
C GLY A 220 -19.81 21.71 9.68
N GLY A 221 -19.20 20.55 9.94
CA GLY A 221 -19.86 19.43 10.63
C GLY A 221 -20.70 18.52 9.73
N SER A 222 -20.75 18.74 8.41
CA SER A 222 -21.57 17.97 7.49
C SER A 222 -20.82 17.51 6.23
N GLU A 223 -21.34 16.46 5.59
CA GLU A 223 -20.93 15.99 4.27
C GLU A 223 -21.75 16.70 3.19
N HIS A 224 -21.08 17.25 2.17
CA HIS A 224 -21.70 17.99 1.08
C HIS A 224 -21.35 17.35 -0.25
N GLY A 225 -22.36 16.89 -1.00
CA GLY A 225 -22.18 16.33 -2.34
C GLY A 225 -22.19 17.43 -3.40
N ILE A 226 -21.06 17.65 -4.07
CA ILE A 226 -20.91 18.68 -5.11
C ILE A 226 -20.87 17.99 -6.49
N PRO A 227 -21.78 18.34 -7.42
CA PRO A 227 -21.87 17.69 -8.74
C PRO A 227 -20.79 18.14 -9.72
N GLU A 228 -20.15 19.30 -9.47
CA GLU A 228 -19.02 19.85 -10.23
C GLU A 228 -17.76 19.77 -9.37
N TYR A 229 -16.73 19.10 -9.87
CA TYR A 229 -15.53 18.79 -9.09
C TYR A 229 -14.32 18.60 -10.00
N GLU A 230 -13.13 18.48 -9.40
CA GLU A 230 -11.93 18.07 -10.11
C GLU A 230 -11.46 16.72 -9.58
N VAL A 231 -10.94 15.86 -10.47
CA VAL A 231 -10.38 14.55 -10.12
C VAL A 231 -8.86 14.62 -10.24
N LEU A 232 -8.15 14.06 -9.26
CA LEU A 232 -6.69 13.94 -9.33
C LEU A 232 -6.32 12.81 -10.29
N CYS A 233 -5.51 13.11 -11.30
CA CYS A 233 -5.09 12.17 -12.34
C CYS A 233 -3.59 12.24 -12.64
N GLY A 234 -3.09 11.21 -13.32
CA GLY A 234 -1.79 11.24 -13.99
C GLY A 234 -0.58 11.14 -13.06
N CYS A 235 -0.80 10.77 -11.79
CA CYS A 235 0.26 10.49 -10.81
C CYS A 235 0.08 9.10 -10.18
N GLN A 236 1.17 8.60 -9.59
CA GLN A 236 1.17 7.39 -8.76
C GLN A 236 1.42 7.80 -7.31
N PRO A 237 0.36 8.07 -6.53
CA PRO A 237 0.54 8.53 -5.16
C PRO A 237 0.84 7.38 -4.21
N SER A 238 1.54 7.73 -3.13
CA SER A 238 1.71 6.88 -1.95
C SER A 238 0.88 7.43 -0.80
N TRP A 239 0.47 6.56 0.12
CA TRP A 239 -0.31 6.92 1.30
C TRP A 239 0.56 6.68 2.52
N VAL A 240 0.82 7.74 3.28
CA VAL A 240 1.74 7.71 4.43
C VAL A 240 0.93 7.90 5.70
N PRO A 241 1.00 6.97 6.67
CA PRO A 241 0.40 7.16 7.98
C PRO A 241 0.86 8.47 8.61
N ALA A 242 -0.09 9.25 9.11
CA ALA A 242 0.18 10.49 9.81
C ALA A 242 -0.73 10.60 11.03
N THR A 243 -0.24 11.31 12.04
CA THR A 243 -0.97 11.62 13.26
C THR A 243 -0.76 13.08 13.60
N SER A 244 -1.79 13.73 14.13
CA SER A 244 -1.72 15.12 14.60
C SER A 244 -1.36 16.11 13.48
N ASP A 245 -0.33 16.93 13.66
CA ASP A 245 0.13 17.98 12.74
C ASP A 245 1.23 17.52 11.76
N GLN A 246 1.65 16.26 11.84
CA GLN A 246 2.79 15.70 11.11
C GLN A 246 2.43 15.35 9.66
N VAL A 247 2.02 16.34 8.89
CA VAL A 247 1.82 16.19 7.44
C VAL A 247 3.18 16.15 6.73
N PRO A 248 3.49 15.07 5.98
CA PRO A 248 4.78 14.92 5.30
C PRO A 248 5.12 16.11 4.39
N PRO A 249 6.41 16.49 4.25
CA PRO A 249 6.82 17.54 3.32
C PRO A 249 6.48 17.26 1.85
N SER A 250 6.36 15.98 1.47
CA SER A 250 5.95 15.52 0.13
C SER A 250 4.42 15.42 -0.06
N ALA A 251 3.63 15.83 0.94
CA ALA A 251 2.19 15.84 0.82
C ALA A 251 1.74 16.82 -0.26
N LEU A 252 0.91 16.34 -1.19
CA LEU A 252 0.36 17.15 -2.27
C LEU A 252 -0.67 18.14 -1.71
N PRO A 253 -0.45 19.47 -1.77
CA PRO A 253 -1.50 20.44 -1.45
C PRO A 253 -2.65 20.27 -2.45
N ALA A 254 -3.85 20.06 -1.93
CA ALA A 254 -5.01 19.67 -2.73
C ALA A 254 -6.19 20.63 -2.60
N GLY A 255 -6.08 21.63 -1.73
CA GLY A 255 -7.12 22.60 -1.50
C GLY A 255 -6.66 23.71 -0.56
N GLN A 256 -7.58 24.62 -0.25
CA GLN A 256 -7.36 25.70 0.70
C GLN A 256 -8.66 25.95 1.47
N SER A 257 -8.55 26.19 2.78
CA SER A 257 -9.68 26.61 3.62
C SER A 257 -10.12 28.04 3.28
N GLU A 258 -11.24 28.47 3.86
CA GLU A 258 -11.75 29.85 3.80
C GLU A 258 -10.73 30.90 4.31
N ASP A 259 -9.80 30.49 5.17
CA ASP A 259 -8.73 31.34 5.73
C ASP A 259 -7.41 31.23 4.95
N ASN A 260 -7.43 30.60 3.77
CA ASN A 260 -6.26 30.29 2.94
C ASN A 260 -5.27 29.30 3.57
N GLU A 261 -5.70 28.48 4.54
CA GLU A 261 -4.87 27.38 5.05
C GLU A 261 -4.77 26.29 3.99
N PRO A 262 -3.56 25.83 3.60
CA PRO A 262 -3.41 24.69 2.71
C PRO A 262 -4.03 23.42 3.28
N LEU A 263 -4.87 22.76 2.48
CA LEU A 263 -5.48 21.48 2.79
C LEU A 263 -4.82 20.38 1.97
N TYR A 264 -4.74 19.19 2.57
CA TYR A 264 -4.12 18.01 1.94
C TYR A 264 -5.14 16.89 1.82
N VAL A 265 -4.91 15.97 0.89
CA VAL A 265 -5.73 14.76 0.79
C VAL A 265 -5.31 13.81 1.90
N GLY A 266 -6.29 13.36 2.67
CA GLY A 266 -6.11 12.24 3.58
C GLY A 266 -7.12 11.14 3.31
N ARG A 267 -6.92 10.00 3.95
CA ARG A 267 -7.93 8.95 4.05
C ARG A 267 -7.83 8.29 5.41
N ALA A 268 -8.94 7.75 5.89
CA ALA A 268 -9.00 7.08 7.18
C ALA A 268 -9.99 5.92 7.17
N GLN A 269 -9.74 4.95 8.05
CA GLN A 269 -10.64 3.82 8.26
C GLN A 269 -11.88 4.26 9.06
N HIS A 270 -13.05 3.85 8.58
CA HIS A 270 -14.33 4.04 9.27
C HIS A 270 -15.30 2.93 8.88
N ASP A 271 -15.81 2.18 9.86
CA ASP A 271 -16.75 1.07 9.67
C ASP A 271 -16.29 0.09 8.57
N ASP A 272 -15.03 -0.37 8.68
CA ASP A 272 -14.36 -1.27 7.73
C ASP A 272 -14.19 -0.72 6.29
N LYS A 273 -14.45 0.58 6.09
CA LYS A 273 -14.26 1.27 4.81
C LYS A 273 -13.10 2.24 4.88
N MET A 274 -12.41 2.39 3.75
CA MET A 274 -11.40 3.42 3.57
C MET A 274 -12.04 4.64 2.92
N VAL A 275 -12.05 5.77 3.63
CA VAL A 275 -12.77 6.98 3.23
C VAL A 275 -11.80 8.16 3.04
N ILE A 276 -11.88 8.79 1.86
CA ILE A 276 -11.06 9.97 1.52
C ILE A 276 -11.65 11.21 2.20
N GLY A 277 -10.77 12.08 2.68
CA GLY A 277 -11.12 13.31 3.38
C GLY A 277 -10.09 14.42 3.20
N LYS A 278 -10.26 15.48 4.00
CA LYS A 278 -9.33 16.62 4.07
C LYS A 278 -8.47 16.53 5.32
N VAL A 279 -7.19 16.79 5.18
CA VAL A 279 -6.28 16.97 6.32
C VAL A 279 -6.07 18.46 6.51
N GLN A 280 -6.35 18.92 7.73
CA GLN A 280 -6.20 20.30 8.13
C GLN A 280 -5.19 20.37 9.28
N LYS A 281 -4.00 20.89 9.01
CA LYS A 281 -2.87 20.81 9.94
C LYS A 281 -3.16 21.55 11.23
N SER A 282 -3.76 22.74 11.14
CA SER A 282 -4.11 23.56 12.29
C SER A 282 -5.07 22.86 13.27
N HIS A 283 -5.89 21.94 12.76
CA HIS A 283 -6.84 21.14 13.55
C HIS A 283 -6.28 19.77 13.96
N SER A 284 -5.12 19.38 13.45
CA SER A 284 -4.44 18.11 13.77
C SER A 284 -5.25 16.85 13.48
N VAL A 285 -6.16 16.89 12.50
CA VAL A 285 -7.03 15.76 12.12
C VAL A 285 -7.22 15.64 10.61
N CYS A 286 -7.62 14.45 10.17
CA CYS A 286 -8.29 14.24 8.90
C CYS A 286 -9.80 14.23 9.09
N TYR A 287 -10.51 15.09 8.38
CA TYR A 287 -11.97 15.07 8.32
C TYR A 287 -12.43 14.22 7.15
N ILE A 288 -13.12 13.11 7.43
CA ILE A 288 -13.79 12.30 6.41
C ILE A 288 -15.26 12.70 6.30
N SER A 289 -15.80 12.61 5.09
CA SER A 289 -17.23 12.73 4.84
C SER A 289 -17.86 11.34 4.89
N TYR A 290 -18.84 11.10 5.76
CA TYR A 290 -19.55 9.82 5.82
C TYR A 290 -20.94 9.95 6.44
N ALA A 291 -21.93 9.30 5.82
CA ALA A 291 -23.32 9.25 6.28
C ALA A 291 -23.93 10.64 6.60
N GLY A 292 -23.61 11.66 5.78
CA GLY A 292 -24.10 13.03 5.97
C GLY A 292 -23.29 13.88 6.94
N LEU A 293 -22.26 13.33 7.59
CA LEU A 293 -21.47 14.00 8.62
C LEU A 293 -20.02 14.25 8.20
N GLU A 294 -19.43 15.30 8.77
CA GLU A 294 -17.98 15.50 8.83
C GLU A 294 -17.47 14.85 10.12
N ILE A 295 -16.57 13.86 9.99
CA ILE A 295 -16.07 13.07 11.10
C ILE A 295 -14.56 13.27 11.23
N PRO A 296 -14.05 13.78 12.37
CA PRO A 296 -12.61 13.91 12.61
C PRO A 296 -11.97 12.54 12.89
N LYS A 297 -10.77 12.36 12.36
CA LYS A 297 -9.92 11.17 12.53
C LYS A 297 -8.52 11.61 12.92
N GLU A 298 -8.05 11.09 14.05
CA GLU A 298 -6.69 11.34 14.57
C GLU A 298 -5.66 10.41 13.92
N GLU A 299 -6.10 9.20 13.56
CA GLU A 299 -5.33 8.22 12.78
C GLU A 299 -5.80 8.24 11.34
N TYR A 300 -4.88 8.58 10.43
CA TYR A 300 -5.17 8.71 9.01
C TYR A 300 -3.90 8.50 8.18
N GLU A 301 -4.07 8.41 6.87
CA GLU A 301 -2.97 8.44 5.91
C GLU A 301 -3.07 9.71 5.07
N VAL A 302 -1.92 10.30 4.72
CA VAL A 302 -1.80 11.48 3.84
C VAL A 302 -1.32 11.02 2.47
N LEU A 303 -1.92 11.58 1.42
CA LEU A 303 -1.46 11.37 0.05
C LEU A 303 -0.17 12.16 -0.22
N VAL A 304 0.86 11.45 -0.67
CA VAL A 304 2.15 12.01 -1.07
C VAL A 304 2.48 11.61 -2.50
N ILE A 305 3.36 12.38 -3.14
CA ILE A 305 3.88 12.18 -4.50
C ILE A 305 5.40 12.24 -4.53
#